data_AF-A0A6I4MN71-F1
#
_entry.id   AF-A0A6I4MN71-F1
#
_cell.length_a   1.000
_cell.length_b   1.000
_cell.length_c   1.000
_cell.angle_alpha   90.00
_cell.angle_beta   90.00
_cell.angle_gamma   90.00
#
_symmetry.space_group_name_H-M   'P 1'
#
loop_
_entity.id
_entity.type
_entity.pdbx_description
1 polymer ?
#
loop_
_entity_poly.entity_id
_entity_poly.type
_entity_poly.pdbx_seq_one_letter_code
_entity_poly.pdbx_strand_id
1 'polypeptide(L)'
;MTAAQARDAGDDTLDGAWWAEDSERWDLLRFEATHDEAGLPEDRWWKDRRDVLDTLILAPSPVDHDFARFLLDQETQFHRHCWGFSHSIEIAALLLAEHHQPDDVWHIWRAITTSFDT
;
A
#
# COMPACT_ATOMS: atom_id res chain seq x y z
N MET A 1 -24.80 -28.51 -15.50
CA MET A 1 -24.78 -27.11 -15.05
C MET A 1 -24.71 -27.12 -13.54
N THR A 2 -23.52 -26.89 -13.01
CA THR A 2 -23.27 -26.64 -11.58
C THR A 2 -22.16 -25.60 -11.53
N ALA A 3 -22.47 -24.39 -11.08
CA ALA A 3 -21.59 -23.22 -11.08
C ALA A 3 -20.66 -23.22 -9.87
N ALA A 4 -19.85 -24.29 -9.72
CA ALA A 4 -19.01 -24.49 -8.54
C ALA A 4 -17.55 -24.87 -8.84
N GLN A 5 -17.09 -24.78 -10.10
CA GLN A 5 -15.73 -25.18 -10.50
C GLN A 5 -15.10 -24.23 -11.53
N ALA A 6 -15.09 -22.93 -11.24
CA ALA A 6 -14.42 -21.93 -12.10
C ALA A 6 -13.71 -20.83 -11.29
N ARG A 7 -12.98 -21.23 -10.24
CA ARG A 7 -11.83 -20.45 -9.75
C ARG A 7 -10.68 -21.43 -9.64
N ASP A 8 -10.15 -21.72 -10.82
CA ASP A 8 -8.94 -22.46 -11.06
C ASP A 8 -7.81 -21.79 -10.26
N ALA A 9 -7.20 -22.59 -9.40
CA ALA A 9 -6.00 -22.23 -8.68
C ALA A 9 -4.85 -22.39 -9.67
N GLY A 10 -4.58 -21.31 -10.40
CA GLY A 10 -3.52 -21.23 -11.38
C GLY A 10 -2.94 -19.82 -11.37
N ASP A 11 -1.80 -19.70 -10.70
CA ASP A 11 -0.62 -19.02 -11.22
C ASP A 11 -0.79 -17.54 -11.63
N ASP A 12 -0.55 -16.64 -10.70
CA ASP A 12 0.25 -15.44 -10.94
C ASP A 12 0.64 -14.89 -9.56
N THR A 13 1.55 -15.62 -8.92
CA THR A 13 2.58 -14.97 -8.10
C THR A 13 3.14 -13.90 -9.02
N LEU A 14 2.66 -12.66 -8.90
CA LEU A 14 3.25 -11.57 -9.64
C LEU A 14 4.74 -11.64 -9.32
N ASP A 15 5.53 -11.93 -10.35
CA ASP A 15 6.97 -12.17 -10.24
C ASP A 15 7.58 -11.03 -9.39
N GLY A 16 8.56 -11.38 -8.57
CA GLY A 16 9.04 -10.49 -7.51
C GLY A 16 9.33 -9.07 -8.06
N ALA A 17 8.70 -8.06 -7.46
CA ALA A 17 8.81 -6.66 -7.84
C ALA A 17 8.12 -6.20 -9.14
N TRP A 18 7.00 -6.81 -9.55
CA TRP A 18 6.14 -6.32 -10.67
C TRP A 18 5.82 -4.82 -10.64
N TRP A 19 5.78 -4.21 -9.45
CA TRP A 19 5.54 -2.78 -9.20
C TRP A 19 6.74 -1.90 -9.54
N ALA A 20 7.94 -2.47 -9.61
CA ALA A 20 9.17 -1.77 -9.99
C ALA A 20 9.41 -1.75 -11.51
N GLU A 21 8.75 -2.64 -12.26
CA GLU A 21 8.94 -2.76 -13.71
C GLU A 21 8.21 -1.67 -14.50
N ASP A 22 7.03 -1.25 -14.03
CA ASP A 22 6.12 -0.39 -14.75
C ASP A 22 5.33 0.50 -13.78
N SER A 23 5.49 1.82 -13.90
CA SER A 23 4.84 2.80 -13.04
C SER A 23 3.33 2.94 -13.31
N GLU A 24 2.84 2.54 -14.48
CA GLU A 24 1.39 2.49 -14.74
C GLU A 24 0.70 1.45 -13.86
N ARG A 25 1.44 0.43 -13.41
CA ARG A 25 0.89 -0.61 -12.54
C ARG A 25 0.70 -0.16 -11.09
N TRP A 26 1.25 0.98 -10.68
CA TRP A 26 1.03 1.51 -9.33
C TRP A 26 -0.45 1.76 -9.05
N ASP A 27 -1.26 2.00 -10.09
CA ASP A 27 -2.71 2.15 -9.95
C ASP A 27 -3.41 0.92 -9.39
N LEU A 28 -2.81 -0.28 -9.51
CA LEU A 28 -3.32 -1.51 -8.89
C LEU A 28 -3.20 -1.52 -7.36
N LEU A 29 -2.35 -0.65 -6.81
CA LEU A 29 -2.15 -0.47 -5.37
C LEU A 29 -3.01 0.65 -4.79
N ARG A 30 -3.73 1.39 -5.64
CA ARG A 30 -4.48 2.58 -5.22
C ARG A 30 -5.52 2.22 -4.16
N PHE A 31 -5.59 3.05 -3.11
CA PHE A 31 -6.60 2.90 -2.08
C PHE A 31 -8.01 3.00 -2.65
N GLU A 32 -8.87 2.04 -2.31
CA GLU A 32 -10.30 2.06 -2.63
C GLU A 32 -11.15 2.00 -1.35
N ALA A 33 -11.85 3.10 -1.02
CA ALA A 33 -12.76 3.15 0.11
C ALA A 33 -14.04 2.33 -0.16
N THR A 34 -14.08 1.11 0.35
CA THR A 34 -15.25 0.23 0.28
C THR A 34 -15.74 -0.17 1.67
N HIS A 35 -16.88 -0.88 1.72
CA HIS A 35 -17.38 -1.52 2.92
C HIS A 35 -17.77 -2.96 2.60
N ASP A 36 -17.51 -3.87 3.54
CA ASP A 36 -17.88 -5.29 3.41
C ASP A 36 -19.39 -5.52 3.62
N GLU A 37 -19.83 -6.78 3.54
CA GLU A 37 -21.24 -7.16 3.76
C GLU A 37 -21.75 -6.82 5.18
N ALA A 38 -20.85 -6.68 6.16
CA ALA A 38 -21.16 -6.28 7.52
C ALA A 38 -21.13 -4.75 7.70
N GLY A 39 -20.79 -3.98 6.67
CA GLY A 39 -20.66 -2.53 6.70
C GLY A 39 -19.37 -2.04 7.35
N LEU A 40 -18.36 -2.90 7.50
CA LEU A 40 -17.03 -2.53 8.00
C LEU A 40 -16.20 -1.93 6.86
N PRO A 41 -15.38 -0.90 7.13
CA PRO A 41 -14.51 -0.31 6.11
C PRO A 41 -13.50 -1.35 5.62
N GLU A 42 -13.37 -1.45 4.30
CA GLU A 42 -12.43 -2.34 3.62
C GLU A 42 -11.76 -1.59 2.47
N ASP A 43 -10.54 -2.01 2.14
CA ASP A 43 -9.87 -1.65 0.90
C ASP A 43 -9.36 -2.90 0.20
N ARG A 44 -9.86 -3.19 -1.00
CA ARG A 44 -9.53 -4.41 -1.74
C ARG A 44 -8.02 -4.66 -1.89
N TRP A 45 -7.23 -3.58 -1.99
CA TRP A 45 -5.80 -3.64 -2.34
C TRP A 45 -4.86 -3.52 -1.15
N TRP A 46 -5.38 -3.52 0.09
CA TRP A 46 -4.55 -3.33 1.29
C TRP A 46 -3.48 -4.41 1.47
N LYS A 47 -3.79 -5.66 1.09
CA LYS A 47 -2.83 -6.79 1.19
C LYS A 47 -1.69 -6.66 0.21
N ASP A 48 -1.99 -6.31 -1.04
CA ASP A 48 -0.97 -6.16 -2.08
C ASP A 48 -0.02 -5.01 -1.74
N ARG A 49 -0.56 -3.88 -1.22
CA ARG A 49 0.29 -2.80 -0.70
C ARG A 49 1.18 -3.24 0.45
N ARG A 50 0.63 -4.01 1.39
CA ARG A 50 1.41 -4.55 2.50
C ARG A 50 2.52 -5.47 2.01
N ASP A 51 2.25 -6.36 1.07
CA ASP A 51 3.24 -7.30 0.53
C ASP A 51 4.37 -6.56 -0.20
N VAL A 52 4.04 -5.49 -0.92
CA VAL A 52 5.04 -4.58 -1.52
C VAL A 52 5.92 -3.94 -0.44
N LEU A 53 5.33 -3.37 0.61
CA LEU A 53 6.07 -2.73 1.70
C LEU A 53 6.95 -3.74 2.45
N ASP A 54 6.43 -4.94 2.74
CA ASP A 54 7.18 -6.02 3.40
C ASP A 54 8.36 -6.47 2.51
N THR A 55 8.16 -6.56 1.19
CA THR A 55 9.24 -6.88 0.24
C THR A 55 10.34 -5.82 0.24
N LEU A 56 9.97 -4.53 0.26
CA LEU A 56 10.93 -3.43 0.28
C LEU A 56 11.78 -3.37 1.56
N ILE A 57 11.24 -3.83 2.70
CA ILE A 57 12.01 -3.99 3.93
C ILE A 57 12.94 -5.19 3.87
N LEU A 58 12.44 -6.33 3.37
CA LEU A 58 13.20 -7.59 3.36
C LEU A 58 14.34 -7.58 2.34
N ALA A 59 14.15 -6.88 1.23
CA ALA A 59 15.15 -6.68 0.19
C ALA A 59 15.29 -5.18 -0.15
N PRO A 60 15.99 -4.41 0.70
CA PRO A 60 16.18 -2.98 0.48
C PRO A 60 16.86 -2.73 -0.87
N SER A 61 16.14 -2.08 -1.77
CA SER A 61 16.65 -1.60 -3.05
C SER A 61 16.30 -0.11 -3.18
N PRO A 62 17.04 0.65 -3.99
CA PRO A 62 16.67 2.04 -4.28
C PRO A 62 15.25 2.05 -4.86
N VAL A 63 14.32 2.60 -4.08
CA VAL A 63 12.95 2.84 -4.50
C VAL A 63 12.89 4.16 -5.25
N ASP A 64 12.00 4.26 -6.22
CA ASP A 64 11.71 5.54 -6.87
C ASP A 64 11.01 6.50 -5.90
N HIS A 65 11.40 7.77 -5.90
CA HIS A 65 10.86 8.78 -4.98
C HIS A 65 9.36 8.97 -5.14
N ASP A 66 8.88 9.03 -6.37
CA ASP A 66 7.45 9.20 -6.66
C ASP A 66 6.68 7.95 -6.21
N PHE A 67 7.28 6.77 -6.29
CA PHE A 67 6.68 5.54 -5.75
C PHE A 67 6.57 5.55 -4.24
N ALA A 68 7.66 5.93 -3.53
CA ALA A 68 7.63 6.04 -2.07
C ALA A 68 6.57 7.05 -1.61
N ARG A 69 6.46 8.19 -2.32
CA ARG A 69 5.44 9.20 -2.06
C ARG A 69 4.03 8.68 -2.33
N PHE A 70 3.84 7.95 -3.43
CA PHE A 70 2.58 7.32 -3.77
C PHE A 70 2.12 6.34 -2.67
N LEU A 71 3.00 5.44 -2.22
CA LEU A 71 2.69 4.48 -1.16
C LEU A 71 2.29 5.17 0.14
N LEU A 72 3.01 6.23 0.55
CA LEU A 72 2.67 6.99 1.75
C LEU A 72 1.29 7.64 1.65
N ASP A 73 0.92 8.16 0.48
CA ASP A 73 -0.41 8.74 0.27
C ASP A 73 -1.51 7.67 0.35
N GLN A 74 -1.30 6.49 -0.25
CA GLN A 74 -2.28 5.39 -0.18
C GLN A 74 -2.47 4.90 1.26
N GLU A 75 -1.39 4.72 2.01
CA GLU A 75 -1.46 4.30 3.41
C GLU A 75 -2.10 5.38 4.31
N THR A 76 -1.84 6.66 4.03
CA THR A 76 -2.53 7.76 4.71
C THR A 76 -4.04 7.71 4.46
N GLN A 77 -4.48 7.43 3.23
CA GLN A 77 -5.91 7.30 2.93
C GLN A 77 -6.52 6.06 3.60
N PHE A 78 -5.81 4.92 3.55
CA PHE A 78 -6.23 3.68 4.20
C PHE A 78 -6.44 3.86 5.70
N HIS A 79 -5.47 4.44 6.41
CA HIS A 79 -5.58 4.66 7.85
C HIS A 79 -6.71 5.63 8.23
N ARG A 80 -7.04 6.63 7.39
CA ARG A 80 -8.20 7.50 7.65
C ARG A 80 -9.54 6.77 7.57
N HIS A 81 -9.63 5.73 6.74
CA HIS A 81 -10.86 5.02 6.43
C HIS A 81 -11.04 3.76 7.29
N CYS A 82 -9.97 2.99 7.45
CA CYS A 82 -9.95 1.73 8.17
C CYS A 82 -9.34 1.93 9.55
N TRP A 83 -10.03 1.50 10.60
CA TRP A 83 -9.50 1.52 11.96
C TRP A 83 -8.73 0.24 12.26
N GLY A 84 -7.48 0.37 12.71
CA GLY A 84 -6.64 -0.76 13.05
C GLY A 84 -5.15 -0.39 13.12
N PHE A 85 -4.40 -1.21 13.86
CA PHE A 85 -2.95 -1.05 13.96
C PHE A 85 -2.26 -1.71 12.77
N SER A 86 -1.55 -0.93 11.96
CA SER A 86 -0.71 -1.40 10.85
C SER A 86 0.59 -0.61 10.81
N HIS A 87 1.71 -1.32 10.65
CA HIS A 87 3.01 -0.69 10.45
C HIS A 87 3.22 -0.17 9.03
N SER A 88 2.29 -0.43 8.11
CA SER A 88 2.42 -0.08 6.69
C SER A 88 2.64 1.42 6.46
N ILE A 89 1.93 2.29 7.18
CA ILE A 89 2.13 3.75 7.10
C ILE A 89 3.49 4.20 7.65
N GLU A 90 4.03 3.52 8.67
CA GLU A 90 5.35 3.82 9.24
C GLU A 90 6.46 3.43 8.24
N ILE A 91 6.31 2.26 7.61
CA ILE A 91 7.23 1.77 6.59
C ILE A 91 7.24 2.70 5.38
N ALA A 92 6.07 3.09 4.89
CA ALA A 92 5.96 4.03 3.77
C ALA A 92 6.58 5.40 4.09
N ALA A 93 6.43 5.88 5.33
CA ALA A 93 7.05 7.13 5.77
C ALA A 93 8.58 7.03 5.83
N LEU A 94 9.12 5.90 6.30
CA LEU A 94 10.56 5.63 6.30
C LEU A 94 11.13 5.59 4.88
N LEU A 95 10.47 4.88 3.96
CA LEU A 95 10.89 4.80 2.56
C LEU A 95 10.98 6.19 1.92
N LEU A 96 10.00 7.06 2.16
CA LEU A 96 10.04 8.43 1.64
C LEU A 96 11.18 9.25 2.29
N ALA A 97 11.41 9.09 3.59
CA ALA A 97 12.43 9.84 4.32
C ALA A 97 13.87 9.56 3.84
N GLU A 98 14.15 8.36 3.33
CA GLU A 98 15.45 7.97 2.76
C GLU A 98 15.84 8.79 1.52
N HIS A 99 14.87 9.44 0.85
CA HIS A 99 15.15 10.34 -0.27
C HIS A 99 15.68 11.71 0.16
N HIS A 100 15.63 12.04 1.45
CA HIS A 100 16.17 13.26 2.04
C HIS A 100 15.69 14.56 1.37
N GLN A 101 14.47 14.59 0.80
CA GLN A 101 13.92 15.81 0.22
C GLN A 101 13.14 16.63 1.27
N PRO A 102 13.45 17.93 1.43
CA PRO A 102 12.73 18.79 2.38
C PRO A 102 11.22 18.89 2.12
N ASP A 103 10.81 18.77 0.85
CA ASP A 103 9.40 18.88 0.45
C ASP A 103 8.54 17.71 0.98
N ASP A 104 9.17 16.59 1.35
CA ASP A 104 8.49 15.41 1.89
C ASP A 104 8.07 15.56 3.35
N VAL A 105 8.63 16.55 4.07
CA VAL A 105 8.34 16.77 5.50
C VAL A 105 6.85 16.93 5.76
N TRP A 106 6.13 17.60 4.86
CA TRP A 106 4.68 17.78 4.98
C TRP A 106 3.89 16.50 4.73
N HIS A 107 4.38 15.62 3.84
CA HIS A 107 3.78 14.31 3.58
C HIS A 107 3.95 13.40 4.79
N ILE A 108 5.16 13.33 5.34
CA ILE A 108 5.47 12.53 6.53
C ILE A 108 4.69 13.05 7.75
N TRP A 109 4.63 14.37 7.95
CA TRP A 109 3.86 14.94 9.06
C TRP A 109 2.37 14.58 8.99
N ARG A 110 1.77 14.64 7.79
CA ARG A 110 0.36 14.26 7.58
C ARG A 110 0.12 12.78 7.90
N ALA A 111 1.04 11.90 7.48
CA ALA A 111 0.95 10.48 7.77
C ALA A 111 1.03 10.19 9.28
N ILE A 112 1.97 10.83 9.99
CA ILE A 112 2.09 10.75 11.45
C ILE A 112 0.78 11.13 12.13
N THR A 113 0.23 12.31 11.81
CA THR A 113 -1.04 12.74 12.42
C THR A 113 -2.20 11.79 12.13
N THR A 114 -2.17 11.10 11.00
CA THR A 114 -3.22 10.15 10.62
C THR A 114 -3.09 8.84 11.40
N SER A 115 -1.87 8.33 11.61
CA SER A 115 -1.62 7.09 12.35
C SER A 115 -1.94 7.21 13.86
N PHE A 116 -1.76 8.40 14.44
CA PHE A 116 -2.05 8.63 15.87
C PHE A 116 -3.55 8.87 16.17
N ASP A 117 -4.35 9.26 15.17
CA ASP A 117 -5.79 9.54 15.33
C ASP A 117 -6.68 8.28 15.15
N THR A 118 -6.08 7.13 14.79
CA THR A 118 -6.76 5.85 14.49
C THR A 118 -6.57 4.82 15.59
#